data_AF-A0A964BM76-F1
#
_entry.id   AF-A0A964BM76-F1
#
_cell.length_a   1.000
_cell.length_b   1.000
_cell.length_c   1.000
_cell.angle_alpha   90.00
_cell.angle_beta   90.00
_cell.angle_gamma   90.00
#
_symmetry.space_group_name_H-M   'P 1'
#
loop_
_entity.id
_entity.type
_entity.pdbx_description
1 polymer ?
#
loop_
_entity_poly.entity_id
_entity_poly.type
_entity_poly.pdbx_seq_one_letter_code
_entity_poly.pdbx_strand_id
1 'polypeptide(L)'
;MTMPQTDDRSFDFPAIDRRTTATLLIAGAVATLAFDAFGQGLSPLLGFAALAPVPLAQSVLKTVFGVDSAPAAHLLHYFTGLAAYALGWMLVARPLARRIAPGLPWWLAAVAYGAALWVFALYVMAHLAAGLPAFLGFTGIAWVALVGHVLYAVVLAAVVEARRGA
;
A
#
# COMPACT_ATOMS: atom_id res chain seq x y z
N MET A 1 -48.93 -5.11 1.95
CA MET A 1 -47.87 -4.78 2.92
C MET A 1 -46.57 -5.37 2.39
N THR A 2 -45.79 -4.57 1.66
CA THR A 2 -44.55 -4.99 1.01
C THR A 2 -43.45 -4.97 2.07
N MET A 3 -42.82 -6.10 2.38
CA MET A 3 -41.69 -6.12 3.31
C MET A 3 -40.55 -5.27 2.74
N PRO A 4 -39.85 -4.45 3.55
CA PRO A 4 -38.63 -3.79 3.10
C PRO A 4 -37.60 -4.88 2.81
N GLN A 5 -37.03 -4.88 1.60
CA GLN A 5 -35.84 -5.67 1.31
C GLN A 5 -34.73 -5.21 2.27
N THR A 6 -34.34 -6.07 3.20
CA THR A 6 -33.11 -5.89 3.95
C THR A 6 -31.97 -5.90 2.94
N ASP A 7 -31.35 -4.74 2.75
CA ASP A 7 -30.17 -4.53 1.93
C ASP A 7 -29.03 -5.37 2.52
N ASP A 8 -28.92 -6.63 2.09
CA ASP A 8 -27.91 -7.59 2.52
C ASP A 8 -26.58 -7.22 1.86
N ARG A 9 -26.03 -6.10 2.31
CA ARG A 9 -24.66 -5.69 1.99
C ARG A 9 -23.73 -6.61 2.76
N SER A 10 -23.56 -7.84 2.31
CA SER A 10 -22.51 -8.73 2.77
C SER A 10 -21.15 -8.29 2.18
N PHE A 11 -20.06 -8.56 2.89
CA PHE A 11 -18.71 -8.33 2.35
C PHE A 11 -18.38 -9.46 1.38
N ASP A 12 -18.32 -9.15 0.09
CA ASP A 12 -17.84 -10.06 -0.95
C ASP A 12 -16.30 -10.11 -0.91
N PHE A 13 -15.78 -11.00 -0.06
CA PHE A 13 -14.36 -11.28 0.03
C PHE A 13 -13.94 -12.25 -1.09
N PRO A 14 -12.80 -12.01 -1.76
CA PRO A 14 -12.28 -12.97 -2.72
C PRO A 14 -11.96 -14.30 -2.04
N ALA A 15 -12.33 -15.41 -2.67
CA ALA A 15 -11.94 -16.74 -2.22
C ALA A 15 -10.42 -16.87 -2.17
N ILE A 16 -9.87 -17.42 -1.08
CA ILE A 16 -8.43 -17.68 -0.95
C ILE A 16 -8.12 -19.00 -1.64
N ASP A 17 -7.93 -18.92 -2.95
CA ASP A 17 -7.52 -20.04 -3.79
C ASP A 17 -6.15 -19.78 -4.44
N ARG A 18 -5.68 -20.73 -5.25
CA ARG A 18 -4.39 -20.61 -5.96
C ARG A 18 -4.35 -19.40 -6.89
N ARG A 19 -5.46 -19.07 -7.54
CA ARG A 19 -5.55 -17.93 -8.46
C ARG A 19 -5.45 -16.61 -7.70
N THR A 20 -6.22 -16.45 -6.63
CA THR A 20 -6.18 -15.26 -5.75
C THR A 20 -4.80 -15.09 -5.13
N THR A 21 -4.19 -16.18 -4.64
CA THR A 21 -2.84 -16.17 -4.07
C THR A 21 -1.81 -15.74 -5.11
N ALA A 22 -1.86 -16.29 -6.33
CA ALA A 22 -0.98 -15.86 -7.41
C ALA A 22 -1.21 -14.40 -7.77
N THR A 23 -2.46 -13.94 -7.82
CA THR A 23 -2.79 -12.54 -8.16
C THR A 23 -2.19 -11.60 -7.14
N LEU A 24 -2.32 -11.94 -5.86
CA LEU A 24 -1.74 -11.19 -4.76
C LEU A 24 -0.22 -11.05 -4.90
N LEU A 25 0.48 -12.18 -5.07
CA LEU A 25 1.94 -12.17 -5.16
C LEU A 25 2.44 -11.41 -6.39
N ILE A 26 1.82 -11.61 -7.55
CA ILE A 26 2.23 -10.89 -8.78
C ILE A 26 1.94 -9.40 -8.65
N ALA A 27 0.73 -9.03 -8.21
CA ALA A 27 0.35 -7.62 -8.10
C ALA A 27 1.21 -6.89 -7.06
N GLY A 28 1.43 -7.50 -5.89
CA GLY A 28 2.30 -6.95 -4.86
C GLY A 28 3.76 -6.82 -5.30
N ALA A 29 4.30 -7.83 -6.00
CA ALA A 29 5.67 -7.78 -6.51
C ALA A 29 5.86 -6.65 -7.53
N VAL A 30 4.97 -6.57 -8.53
CA VAL A 30 5.04 -5.54 -9.59
C VAL A 30 4.86 -4.14 -8.98
N ALA A 31 3.93 -3.97 -8.05
CA ALA A 31 3.72 -2.69 -7.37
C ALA A 31 4.93 -2.28 -6.52
N THR A 32 5.55 -3.22 -5.81
CA THR A 32 6.77 -2.97 -5.02
C THR A 32 7.93 -2.55 -5.90
N LEU A 33 8.14 -3.25 -7.02
CA LEU A 33 9.16 -2.87 -8.00
C LEU A 33 8.90 -1.48 -8.59
N ALA A 34 7.65 -1.14 -8.90
CA ALA A 34 7.30 0.20 -9.39
C ALA A 34 7.57 1.29 -8.33
N PHE A 35 7.25 1.03 -7.06
CA PHE A 35 7.54 1.93 -5.95
C PHE A 35 9.04 2.17 -5.79
N ASP A 36 9.84 1.11 -5.74
CA ASP A 36 11.29 1.19 -5.52
C ASP A 36 11.99 1.82 -6.74
N ALA A 37 11.61 1.43 -7.96
CA ALA A 37 12.13 2.01 -9.20
C ALA A 37 11.85 3.52 -9.27
N PHE A 38 10.65 3.95 -8.89
CA PHE A 38 10.33 5.37 -8.80
C PHE A 38 11.09 6.07 -7.67
N GLY A 39 10.95 5.59 -6.43
CA GLY A 39 11.41 6.30 -5.25
C GLY A 39 12.92 6.31 -5.06
N GLN A 40 13.59 5.20 -5.39
CA GLN A 40 15.04 5.06 -5.23
C GLN A 40 15.81 5.32 -6.52
N GLY A 41 15.16 5.15 -7.68
CA GLY A 41 15.76 5.36 -9.00
C GLY A 41 15.35 6.70 -9.62
N LEU A 42 14.11 6.81 -10.11
CA LEU A 42 13.67 7.94 -10.94
C LEU A 42 13.62 9.27 -10.18
N SER A 43 13.09 9.28 -8.96
CA SER A 43 12.97 10.48 -8.14
C SER A 43 14.31 11.22 -7.97
N PRO A 44 15.41 10.57 -7.50
CA PRO A 44 16.70 11.22 -7.41
C PRO A 44 17.32 11.57 -8.76
N LEU A 45 17.11 10.77 -9.82
CA LEU A 45 17.56 11.13 -11.18
C LEU A 45 16.93 12.43 -11.70
N LEU A 46 15.72 12.75 -11.24
CA LEU A 46 15.00 13.97 -11.57
C LEU A 46 15.29 15.13 -10.59
N GLY A 47 16.23 14.96 -9.65
CA GLY A 47 16.59 15.97 -8.66
C GLY A 47 15.67 16.06 -7.44
N PHE A 48 14.73 15.12 -7.28
CA PHE A 48 13.90 15.01 -6.08
C PHE A 48 14.58 14.13 -5.01
N ALA A 49 13.97 14.03 -3.83
CA ALA A 49 14.51 13.21 -2.74
C ALA A 49 14.48 11.71 -3.08
N ALA A 50 15.52 10.97 -2.66
CA ALA A 50 15.52 9.51 -2.73
C ALA A 50 14.70 8.92 -1.56
N LEU A 51 13.83 7.94 -1.86
CA LEU A 51 13.12 7.21 -0.82
C LEU A 51 14.06 6.28 -0.05
N ALA A 52 13.88 6.24 1.26
CA ALA A 52 14.67 5.43 2.19
C ALA A 52 13.78 4.43 2.96
N PRO A 53 13.12 3.47 2.29
CA PRO A 53 12.20 2.53 2.95
C PRO A 53 12.90 1.64 3.98
N VAL A 54 14.11 1.16 3.69
CA VAL A 54 14.84 0.24 4.57
C VAL A 54 15.29 0.94 5.86
N PRO A 55 15.91 2.15 5.83
CA PRO A 55 16.18 2.89 7.06
C PRO A 55 14.94 3.16 7.90
N LEU A 56 13.80 3.47 7.27
CA LEU A 56 12.54 3.64 7.98
C LEU A 56 12.08 2.33 8.65
N ALA A 57 12.05 1.22 7.90
CA ALA A 57 11.69 -0.09 8.43
C ALA A 57 12.62 -0.52 9.59
N GLN A 58 13.92 -0.24 9.48
CA GLN A 58 14.89 -0.50 10.54
C GLN A 58 14.62 0.34 11.79
N SER A 59 14.26 1.62 11.63
CA SER A 59 13.88 2.48 12.76
C SER A 59 12.64 1.96 13.51
N VAL A 60 11.66 1.42 12.78
CA VAL A 60 10.47 0.78 13.35
C VAL A 60 10.86 -0.49 14.09
N LEU A 61 11.64 -1.39 13.46
CA LEU A 61 12.08 -2.64 14.10
C LEU A 61 12.86 -2.39 15.38
N LYS A 62 13.74 -1.38 15.36
CA LYS A 62 14.53 -0.98 16.53
C LYS A 62 13.64 -0.44 17.65
N THR A 63 12.68 0.42 17.31
CA THR A 63 11.84 1.08 18.32
C THR A 63 10.80 0.13 18.91
N VAL A 64 10.16 -0.71 18.09
CA VAL A 64 9.05 -1.57 18.50
C VAL A 64 9.55 -2.90 19.08
N PHE A 65 10.61 -3.47 18.51
CA PHE A 65 11.07 -4.82 18.84
C PHE A 65 12.50 -4.87 19.41
N GLY A 66 13.21 -3.74 19.48
CA GLY A 66 14.62 -3.73 19.87
C GLY A 66 15.55 -4.37 18.84
N VAL A 67 15.09 -4.61 17.61
CA VAL A 67 15.86 -5.29 16.55
C VAL A 67 16.53 -4.27 15.65
N ASP A 68 17.86 -4.22 15.67
CA ASP A 68 18.65 -3.35 14.79
C ASP A 68 19.34 -4.19 13.69
N SER A 69 18.62 -4.46 12.60
CA SER A 69 19.07 -5.35 11.53
C SER A 69 18.59 -4.88 10.15
N ALA A 70 19.53 -4.49 9.29
CA ALA A 70 19.23 -4.12 7.91
C ALA A 70 18.60 -5.28 7.10
N PRO A 71 19.08 -6.54 7.19
CA PRO A 71 18.40 -7.66 6.55
C PRO A 71 16.93 -7.81 6.99
N ALA A 72 16.65 -7.68 8.29
CA ALA A 72 15.27 -7.74 8.79
C ALA A 72 14.42 -6.58 8.26
N ALA A 73 14.99 -5.38 8.15
CA ALA A 73 14.33 -4.22 7.57
C ALA A 73 14.03 -4.39 6.07
N HIS A 74 14.93 -5.02 5.30
CA HIS A 74 14.67 -5.41 3.92
C HIS A 74 13.52 -6.41 3.82
N LEU A 75 13.52 -7.45 4.66
CA LEU A 75 12.44 -8.42 4.69
C LEU A 75 11.10 -7.76 5.05
N LEU A 76 11.09 -6.84 6.03
CA LEU A 76 9.90 -6.10 6.40
C LEU A 76 9.39 -5.23 5.25
N HIS A 77 10.27 -4.48 4.56
CA HIS A 77 9.92 -3.68 3.39
C HIS A 77 9.27 -4.54 2.30
N TYR A 78 9.96 -5.61 1.88
CA TYR A 78 9.45 -6.47 0.82
C TYR A 78 8.19 -7.23 1.22
N PHE A 79 8.09 -7.73 2.46
CA PHE A 79 6.86 -8.35 2.94
C PHE A 79 5.68 -7.37 2.93
N THR A 80 5.91 -6.13 3.37
CA THR A 80 4.87 -5.10 3.42
C THR A 80 4.35 -4.79 2.03
N GLY A 81 5.26 -4.54 1.08
CA GLY A 81 4.90 -4.26 -0.31
C GLY A 81 4.34 -5.47 -1.07
N LEU A 82 4.91 -6.66 -0.90
CA LEU A 82 4.49 -7.86 -1.61
C LEU A 82 3.13 -8.38 -1.12
N ALA A 83 2.92 -8.37 0.20
CA ALA A 83 1.80 -9.06 0.82
C ALA A 83 0.87 -8.11 1.59
N ALA A 84 1.37 -7.37 2.58
CA ALA A 84 0.49 -6.64 3.50
C ALA A 84 -0.37 -5.58 2.79
N TYR A 85 0.25 -4.74 1.96
CA TYR A 85 -0.46 -3.71 1.21
C TYR A 85 -1.31 -4.30 0.06
N ALA A 86 -0.89 -5.42 -0.53
CA ALA A 86 -1.70 -6.14 -1.52
C ALA A 86 -2.97 -6.73 -0.91
N LEU A 87 -2.85 -7.36 0.28
CA LEU A 87 -3.98 -7.83 1.08
C LEU A 87 -4.91 -6.68 1.47
N GLY A 88 -4.36 -5.58 1.96
CA GLY A 88 -5.13 -4.39 2.32
C GLY A 88 -6.00 -3.87 1.16
N TRP A 89 -5.48 -3.89 -0.06
CA TRP A 89 -6.27 -3.54 -1.24
C TRP A 89 -7.40 -4.55 -1.51
N MET A 90 -7.05 -5.83 -1.60
CA MET A 90 -7.97 -6.88 -2.04
C MET A 90 -9.08 -7.18 -1.03
N LEU A 91 -8.75 -7.10 0.27
CA LEU A 91 -9.65 -7.49 1.36
C LEU A 91 -10.35 -6.30 2.01
N VAL A 92 -9.75 -5.10 1.98
CA VAL A 92 -10.29 -3.94 2.70
C VAL A 92 -10.66 -2.82 1.73
N ALA A 93 -9.68 -2.20 1.08
CA ALA A 93 -9.91 -0.95 0.37
C ALA A 93 -10.87 -1.11 -0.83
N ARG A 94 -10.69 -2.14 -1.66
CA ARG A 94 -11.53 -2.36 -2.83
C ARG A 94 -12.95 -2.81 -2.47
N PRO A 95 -13.17 -3.78 -1.56
CA PRO A 95 -14.51 -4.10 -1.07
C PRO A 95 -15.21 -2.90 -0.41
N LEU A 96 -14.49 -2.15 0.43
CA LEU A 96 -15.04 -0.97 1.09
C LEU A 96 -15.46 0.11 0.08
N ALA A 97 -14.60 0.43 -0.89
CA ALA A 97 -14.90 1.39 -1.95
C ALA A 97 -16.17 0.99 -2.74
N ARG A 98 -16.29 -0.29 -3.14
CA ARG A 98 -17.48 -0.82 -3.82
C ARG A 98 -18.75 -0.66 -2.97
N ARG A 99 -18.64 -0.74 -1.64
CA ARG A 99 -19.78 -0.64 -0.72
C ARG A 99 -20.24 0.80 -0.49
N ILE A 100 -19.31 1.72 -0.24
CA ILE A 100 -19.64 3.10 0.16
C ILE A 100 -19.73 4.06 -1.02
N ALA A 101 -19.07 3.74 -2.13
CA ALA A 101 -19.03 4.54 -3.35
C ALA A 101 -19.03 3.62 -4.59
N PRO A 102 -20.13 2.89 -4.87
CA PRO A 102 -20.19 1.87 -5.91
C PRO A 102 -19.88 2.40 -7.33
N GLY A 103 -20.14 3.69 -7.58
CA GLY A 103 -19.81 4.35 -8.85
C GLY A 103 -18.35 4.82 -8.97
N LEU A 104 -17.55 4.67 -7.91
CA LEU A 104 -16.16 5.12 -7.92
C LEU A 104 -15.30 4.14 -8.76
N PRO A 105 -14.65 4.63 -9.83
CA PRO A 105 -13.79 3.76 -10.64
C PRO A 105 -12.60 3.28 -9.80
N TRP A 106 -12.09 2.10 -10.16
CA TRP A 106 -11.03 1.42 -9.39
C TRP A 106 -9.78 2.26 -9.21
N TRP A 107 -9.42 3.05 -10.22
CA TRP A 107 -8.19 3.86 -10.19
C TRP A 107 -8.32 5.03 -9.19
N LEU A 108 -9.49 5.63 -9.04
CA LEU A 108 -9.72 6.65 -8.01
C LEU A 108 -9.68 6.04 -6.61
N ALA A 109 -10.28 4.86 -6.44
CA ALA A 109 -10.17 4.11 -5.19
C ALA A 109 -8.70 3.75 -4.86
N ALA A 110 -7.91 3.42 -5.88
CA ALA A 110 -6.48 3.13 -5.73
C ALA A 110 -5.67 4.37 -5.36
N VAL A 111 -5.95 5.53 -5.94
CA VAL A 111 -5.33 6.80 -5.54
C VAL A 111 -5.63 7.12 -4.07
N ALA A 112 -6.89 7.00 -3.65
CA ALA A 112 -7.27 7.21 -2.25
C ALA A 112 -6.58 6.19 -1.33
N TYR A 113 -6.48 4.93 -1.74
CA TYR A 113 -5.76 3.89 -1.00
C TYR A 113 -4.26 4.20 -0.88
N GLY A 114 -3.62 4.65 -1.95
CA GLY A 114 -2.21 5.05 -1.92
C GLY A 114 -1.95 6.23 -0.98
N ALA A 115 -2.84 7.23 -0.97
CA ALA A 115 -2.76 8.32 0.01
C ALA A 115 -2.95 7.80 1.45
N ALA A 116 -3.85 6.83 1.67
CA ALA A 116 -4.01 6.20 2.98
C ALA A 116 -2.76 5.40 3.40
N LEU A 117 -2.11 4.69 2.47
CA LEU A 117 -0.85 4.01 2.74
C LEU A 117 0.27 4.99 3.07
N TRP A 118 0.31 6.16 2.42
CA TRP A 118 1.26 7.22 2.76
C TRP A 118 1.04 7.75 4.19
N VAL A 119 -0.21 8.01 4.59
CA VAL A 119 -0.54 8.36 5.98
C VAL A 119 -0.12 7.24 6.93
N PHE A 120 -0.44 5.99 6.61
CA PHE A 120 -0.04 4.86 7.44
C PHE A 120 1.48 4.77 7.60
N ALA A 121 2.24 4.84 6.50
CA ALA A 121 3.69 4.73 6.54
C ALA A 121 4.34 5.90 7.31
N LEU A 122 3.94 7.14 7.05
CA LEU A 122 4.66 8.31 7.59
C LEU A 122 4.08 8.86 8.88
N TYR A 123 2.78 8.70 9.13
CA TYR A 123 2.19 9.11 10.40
C TYR A 123 2.16 7.95 11.39
N VAL A 124 1.64 6.79 11.01
CA VAL A 124 1.53 5.67 11.95
C VAL A 124 2.89 5.01 12.18
N MET A 125 3.56 4.56 11.13
CA MET A 125 4.81 3.81 11.30
C MET A 125 6.00 4.71 11.63
N ALA A 126 6.24 5.78 10.87
CA ALA A 126 7.38 6.67 11.14
C ALA A 126 7.20 7.47 12.43
N HIS A 127 6.05 8.13 12.63
CA HIS A 127 5.87 9.02 13.77
C HIS A 127 5.41 8.28 15.03
N LEU A 128 4.27 7.57 14.99
CA LEU A 128 3.76 6.92 16.20
C LEU A 128 4.60 5.71 16.62
N ALA A 129 5.06 4.88 15.68
CA ALA A 129 5.80 3.66 16.01
C ALA A 129 7.33 3.86 16.13
N ALA A 130 7.93 4.74 15.33
CA ALA A 130 9.40 4.97 15.34
C ALA A 130 9.83 6.31 15.97
N GLY A 131 8.89 7.16 16.40
CA GLY A 131 9.20 8.43 17.08
C GLY A 131 9.82 9.51 16.18
N LEU A 132 9.76 9.35 14.86
CA LEU A 132 10.22 10.36 13.91
C LEU A 132 9.24 11.54 13.83
N PRO A 133 9.63 12.72 13.30
CA PRO A 133 8.68 13.80 13.08
C PRO A 133 7.49 13.37 12.21
N ALA A 134 6.29 13.88 12.50
CA ALA A 134 5.11 13.62 11.69
C ALA A 134 5.38 13.96 10.21
N PHE A 135 5.07 13.01 9.32
CA PHE A 135 5.37 13.12 7.89
C PHE A 135 6.85 13.45 7.58
N LEU A 136 7.77 13.01 8.44
CA LEU A 136 9.21 13.33 8.36
C LEU A 136 9.47 14.84 8.23
N GLY A 137 8.63 15.66 8.88
CA GLY A 137 8.69 17.12 8.82
C GLY A 137 8.21 17.71 7.49
N PHE A 138 7.39 16.99 6.73
CA PHE A 138 6.91 17.40 5.39
C PHE A 138 8.05 17.75 4.41
N THR A 139 9.20 17.10 4.57
CA THR A 139 10.35 17.24 3.68
C THR A 139 10.07 16.67 2.29
N GLY A 140 11.00 16.86 1.35
CA GLY A 140 10.89 16.29 0.00
C GLY A 140 10.62 14.77 -0.01
N ILE A 141 11.17 14.02 0.95
CA ILE A 141 10.91 12.58 1.11
C ILE A 141 9.43 12.31 1.33
N ALA A 142 8.72 13.15 2.11
CA ALA A 142 7.31 12.96 2.40
C ALA A 142 6.46 13.04 1.12
N TRP A 143 6.74 14.01 0.27
CA TRP A 143 5.99 14.22 -0.97
C TRP A 143 6.34 13.20 -2.04
N VAL A 144 7.61 12.82 -2.17
CA VAL A 144 8.01 11.69 -3.03
C VAL A 144 7.34 10.41 -2.54
N ALA A 145 7.26 10.19 -1.22
CA ALA A 145 6.60 9.01 -0.68
C ALA A 145 5.10 9.01 -0.99
N LEU A 146 4.43 10.16 -1.00
CA LEU A 146 3.01 10.25 -1.40
C LEU A 146 2.83 9.77 -2.85
N VAL A 147 3.64 10.30 -3.77
CA VAL A 147 3.60 9.89 -5.19
C VAL A 147 3.94 8.41 -5.32
N GLY A 148 4.95 7.93 -4.59
CA GLY A 148 5.34 6.52 -4.58
C GLY A 148 4.20 5.62 -4.14
N HIS A 149 3.52 5.91 -3.02
CA HIS A 149 2.42 5.07 -2.53
C HIS A 149 1.19 5.11 -3.45
N VAL A 150 0.90 6.25 -4.06
CA VAL A 150 -0.15 6.36 -5.10
C VAL A 150 0.21 5.52 -6.31
N LEU A 151 1.45 5.61 -6.81
CA LEU A 151 1.94 4.78 -7.92
C LEU A 151 1.84 3.30 -7.59
N TYR A 152 2.32 2.89 -6.41
CA TYR A 152 2.20 1.52 -5.89
C TYR A 152 0.75 1.03 -5.95
N ALA A 153 -0.18 1.80 -5.37
CA ALA A 153 -1.57 1.39 -5.26
C ALA A 153 -2.27 1.29 -6.63
N VAL A 154 -1.97 2.22 -7.54
CA VAL A 154 -2.52 2.20 -8.90
C VAL A 154 -1.98 1.01 -9.69
N VAL A 155 -0.67 0.74 -9.64
CA VAL A 155 -0.05 -0.42 -10.30
C VAL A 155 -0.61 -1.72 -9.74
N LEU A 156 -0.69 -1.84 -8.42
CA LEU A 156 -1.30 -2.98 -7.72
C LEU A 156 -2.73 -3.23 -8.24
N ALA A 157 -3.57 -2.19 -8.21
CA ALA A 157 -4.95 -2.27 -8.64
C ALA A 157 -5.07 -2.65 -10.12
N ALA A 158 -4.26 -2.04 -10.99
CA ALA A 158 -4.23 -2.34 -12.41
C ALA A 158 -3.89 -3.81 -12.69
N VAL A 159 -2.88 -4.37 -12.01
CA VAL A 159 -2.53 -5.79 -12.16
C VAL A 159 -3.65 -6.69 -11.65
N VAL A 160 -4.29 -6.36 -10.52
CA VAL A 160 -5.44 -7.12 -10.00
C VAL A 160 -6.60 -7.11 -11.00
N GLU A 161 -6.99 -5.96 -11.54
CA GLU A 161 -8.11 -5.88 -12.49
C GLU A 161 -7.77 -6.58 -13.83
N ALA A 162 -6.54 -6.44 -14.33
CA ALA A 162 -6.08 -7.17 -15.53
C ALA A 162 -6.18 -8.70 -15.34
N ARG A 163 -5.84 -9.19 -14.14
CA ARG A 163 -5.91 -10.62 -13.80
C ARG A 163 -7.30 -11.15 -13.49
N ARG A 164 -8.28 -10.28 -13.25
CA ARG A 164 -9.71 -10.64 -13.15
C ARG A 164 -10.35 -10.77 -14.53
N GLY A 165 -9.89 -10.01 -15.51
CA GLY A 165 -10.37 -10.09 -16.89
C GLY A 165 -9.74 -11.21 -17.73
N ALA A 166 -8.64 -11.82 -17.26
CA ALA A 166 -8.00 -13.00 -17.86
C ALA A 166 -8.65 -14.32 -17.40
#